data_AF-A0A7J2HKB5-F1
#
_entry.id   AF-A0A7J2HKB5-F1
#
_cell.length_a   1.000
_cell.length_b   1.000
_cell.length_c   1.000
_cell.angle_alpha   90.00
_cell.angle_beta   90.00
_cell.angle_gamma   90.00
#
_symmetry.space_group_name_H-M   'P 1'
#
loop_
_entity.id
_entity.type
_entity.pdbx_description
1 polymer ?
#
loop_
_entity_poly.entity_id
_entity_poly.type
_entity_poly.pdbx_seq_one_letter_code
_entity_poly.pdbx_strand_id
1 'polypeptide(L)'
;ASGRVVEPFSAIGLLGPKMKIGDYPKNVLVNQTINLYLFIDNHEGHLMYYVIYAKLGNRSTMINENVSANAPILDRYEIILPHGENITIPVSLKIQKPYRNARLIFEMWIYDPVSETLRYHGRWVQLWINVTAPTIS
;
A
#
# COMPACT_ATOMS: atom_id res chain seq x y z
N ALA A 1 12.48 24.89 -28.71
CA ALA A 1 12.30 24.60 -27.28
C ALA A 1 12.43 23.09 -27.08
N SER A 2 13.47 22.63 -26.39
CA SER A 2 13.63 21.21 -26.08
C SER A 2 12.69 20.87 -24.92
N GLY A 3 11.50 20.37 -25.22
CA GLY A 3 10.56 19.90 -24.21
C GLY A 3 11.22 18.75 -23.44
N ARG A 4 11.39 18.91 -22.13
CA ARG A 4 11.90 17.86 -21.26
C ARG A 4 10.90 16.70 -21.32
N VAL A 5 11.29 15.57 -21.90
CA VAL A 5 10.50 14.34 -21.85
C VAL A 5 10.44 13.92 -20.38
N VAL A 6 9.27 14.05 -19.77
CA VAL A 6 9.01 13.51 -18.43
C VAL A 6 8.64 12.05 -18.63
N GLU A 7 9.43 11.15 -18.05
CA GLU A 7 9.11 9.72 -18.05
C GLU A 7 7.80 9.49 -17.29
N PRO A 8 6.83 8.75 -17.84
CA PRO A 8 5.58 8.45 -17.15
C PRO A 8 5.81 7.68 -15.85
N PHE A 9 5.02 7.97 -14.82
CA PHE A 9 5.14 7.27 -13.54
C PHE A 9 3.82 7.22 -12.76
N SER A 10 3.69 6.18 -11.93
CA SER A 10 2.75 6.15 -10.80
C SER A 10 3.53 6.18 -9.48
N ALA A 11 2.95 6.83 -8.46
CA ALA A 11 3.53 6.85 -7.12
C ALA A 11 2.54 6.35 -6.06
N ILE A 12 3.08 5.76 -5.00
CA ILE A 12 2.35 5.36 -3.81
C ILE A 12 3.11 5.83 -2.56
N GLY A 13 2.38 6.45 -1.64
CA GLY A 13 2.89 6.89 -0.34
C GLY A 13 2.04 6.32 0.79
N LEU A 14 2.69 5.93 1.88
CA LEU A 14 2.01 5.60 3.13
C LEU A 14 2.12 6.78 4.07
N LEU A 15 1.01 7.20 4.67
CA LEU A 15 0.95 8.29 5.63
C LEU A 15 0.39 7.77 6.95
N GLY A 16 0.87 8.34 8.06
CA GLY A 16 0.42 8.01 9.39
C GLY A 16 -0.96 8.58 9.71
N PRO A 17 -1.45 8.39 10.94
CA PRO A 17 -2.81 8.77 11.35
C PRO A 17 -3.16 10.25 11.21
N LYS A 18 -2.16 11.14 11.11
CA LYS A 18 -2.33 12.59 10.90
C LYS A 18 -2.25 12.99 9.42
N MET A 19 -2.36 12.04 8.49
CA MET A 19 -2.26 12.27 7.05
C MET A 19 -0.91 12.91 6.65
N LYS A 20 0.16 12.55 7.36
CA LYS A 20 1.54 13.02 7.13
C LYS A 20 2.50 11.85 7.23
N ILE A 21 3.69 12.02 6.66
CA ILE A 21 4.78 11.07 6.85
C ILE A 21 5.21 11.12 8.31
N GLY A 22 5.21 9.97 8.99
CA GLY A 22 5.56 9.85 10.40
C GLY A 22 4.39 9.47 11.29
N ASP A 23 4.62 9.45 12.60
CA ASP A 23 3.64 9.04 13.61
C ASP A 23 3.00 7.66 13.38
N TYR A 24 3.71 6.78 12.66
CA TYR A 24 3.22 5.43 12.39
C TYR A 24 3.16 4.59 13.67
N PRO A 25 2.12 3.77 13.84
CA PRO A 25 2.03 2.86 14.98
C PRO A 25 3.18 1.84 14.91
N LYS A 26 3.86 1.61 16.04
CA LYS A 26 4.91 0.58 16.18
C LYS A 26 4.41 -0.66 16.89
N ASN A 27 3.47 -0.49 17.82
CA ASN A 27 2.83 -1.56 18.57
C ASN A 27 1.32 -1.35 18.51
N VAL A 28 0.58 -2.41 18.21
CA VAL A 28 -0.87 -2.42 18.16
C VAL A 28 -1.40 -3.63 18.93
N LEU A 29 -2.57 -3.50 19.52
CA LEU A 29 -3.26 -4.64 20.13
C LEU A 29 -3.95 -5.47 19.04
N VAL A 30 -4.13 -6.76 19.32
CA VAL A 30 -5.02 -7.61 18.52
C VAL A 30 -6.39 -6.94 18.37
N ASN A 31 -6.93 -6.94 17.15
CA ASN A 31 -8.20 -6.30 16.77
C ASN A 31 -8.28 -4.76 16.92
N GLN A 32 -7.20 -4.11 17.37
CA GLN A 32 -7.13 -2.64 17.31
C GLN A 32 -7.11 -2.19 15.85
N THR A 33 -7.95 -1.19 15.53
CA THR A 33 -7.94 -0.58 14.20
C THR A 33 -6.64 0.20 13.99
N ILE A 34 -5.95 -0.12 12.90
CA ILE A 34 -4.78 0.58 12.41
C ILE A 34 -5.25 1.58 11.36
N ASN A 35 -5.20 2.87 11.69
CA ASN A 35 -5.60 3.95 10.79
C ASN A 35 -4.36 4.53 10.10
N LEU A 36 -4.34 4.46 8.78
CA LEU A 36 -3.29 4.99 7.91
C LEU A 36 -3.95 5.71 6.73
N TYR A 37 -3.15 6.32 5.87
CA TYR A 37 -3.63 6.82 4.59
C TYR A 37 -2.70 6.39 3.47
N LEU A 38 -3.27 6.13 2.30
CA LEU A 38 -2.52 5.92 1.07
C LEU A 38 -2.63 7.15 0.20
N PHE A 39 -1.49 7.69 -0.19
CA PHE A 39 -1.36 8.68 -1.25
C PHE A 39 -1.07 7.94 -2.56
N ILE A 40 -1.81 8.24 -3.62
CA ILE A 40 -1.62 7.68 -4.96
C ILE A 40 -1.55 8.84 -5.95
N ASP A 41 -0.61 8.78 -6.88
CA ASP A 41 -0.37 9.82 -7.88
C ASP A 41 -0.21 9.18 -9.26
N ASN A 42 -0.85 9.75 -10.27
CA ASN A 42 -0.85 9.24 -11.64
C ASN A 42 -0.27 10.26 -12.62
N HIS A 43 0.92 9.96 -13.14
CA HIS A 43 1.56 10.66 -14.24
C HIS A 43 1.86 9.73 -15.42
N GLU A 44 1.05 8.70 -15.64
CA GLU A 44 1.23 7.70 -16.72
C GLU A 44 0.86 8.22 -18.13
N GLY A 45 0.31 9.44 -18.22
CA GLY A 45 -0.16 10.05 -19.48
C GLY A 45 -1.61 9.69 -19.86
N HIS A 46 -2.27 8.83 -19.09
CA HIS A 46 -3.66 8.44 -19.27
C HIS A 46 -4.35 8.11 -17.95
N LEU A 47 -5.66 7.86 -17.99
CA LEU A 47 -6.42 7.37 -16.84
C LEU A 47 -5.95 5.97 -16.43
N MET A 48 -5.84 5.76 -15.12
CA MET A 48 -5.37 4.51 -14.54
C MET A 48 -6.42 3.92 -13.60
N TYR A 49 -6.55 2.60 -13.63
CA TYR A 49 -7.28 1.83 -12.63
C TYR A 49 -6.27 1.07 -11.76
N TYR A 50 -6.08 1.57 -10.55
CA TYR A 50 -5.19 1.00 -9.54
C TYR A 50 -5.95 0.08 -8.59
N VAL A 51 -5.32 -1.04 -8.26
CA VAL A 51 -5.70 -1.91 -7.17
C VAL A 51 -4.54 -1.97 -6.18
N ILE A 52 -4.75 -1.51 -4.95
CA ILE A 52 -3.75 -1.61 -3.89
C ILE A 52 -4.13 -2.76 -2.98
N TYR A 53 -3.26 -3.77 -2.89
CA TYR A 53 -3.42 -4.85 -1.91
C TYR A 53 -2.66 -4.50 -0.63
N ALA A 54 -3.37 -4.52 0.50
CA ALA A 54 -2.75 -4.56 1.82
C ALA A 54 -2.45 -6.03 2.17
N LYS A 55 -1.20 -6.36 2.46
CA LYS A 55 -0.74 -7.71 2.76
C LYS A 55 0.00 -7.78 4.09
N LEU A 56 -0.12 -8.91 4.79
CA LEU A 56 0.54 -9.14 6.07
C LEU A 56 1.69 -10.15 5.93
N GLY A 57 2.89 -9.61 5.72
CA GLY A 57 4.13 -10.39 5.65
C GLY A 57 4.92 -10.39 6.97
N ASN A 58 6.18 -10.79 6.84
CA ASN A 58 7.19 -10.81 7.89
C ASN A 58 8.58 -10.51 7.31
N ARG A 59 9.64 -10.79 8.08
CA ARG A 59 11.05 -10.60 7.70
C ARG A 59 11.51 -11.40 6.48
N SER A 60 10.93 -12.57 6.21
CA SER A 60 11.29 -13.39 5.05
C SER A 60 10.40 -13.14 3.83
N THR A 61 9.32 -12.36 3.96
CA THR A 61 8.48 -12.01 2.81
C THR A 61 9.27 -11.19 1.80
N MET A 62 9.60 -11.79 0.65
CA MET A 62 10.24 -11.09 -0.46
C MET A 62 9.23 -10.18 -1.17
N ILE A 63 9.67 -8.97 -1.52
CA ILE A 63 8.97 -8.05 -2.42
C ILE A 63 10.01 -7.12 -3.04
N ASN A 64 9.87 -6.84 -4.33
CA ASN A 64 10.69 -5.88 -5.07
C ASN A 64 9.90 -5.36 -6.29
N GLU A 65 10.54 -4.63 -7.19
CA GLU A 65 9.91 -4.03 -8.37
C GLU A 65 9.33 -5.07 -9.36
N ASN A 66 9.81 -6.31 -9.33
CA ASN A 66 9.41 -7.37 -10.26
C ASN A 66 8.65 -8.52 -9.59
N VAL A 67 8.70 -8.59 -8.25
CA VAL A 67 8.13 -9.69 -7.46
C VAL A 67 7.17 -9.13 -6.42
N SER A 68 5.90 -9.52 -6.49
CA SER A 68 4.89 -9.17 -5.50
C SER A 68 5.06 -9.98 -4.21
N ALA A 69 4.55 -9.46 -3.10
CA ALA A 69 4.64 -10.16 -1.82
C ALA A 69 3.76 -11.41 -1.82
N ASN A 70 4.39 -12.57 -1.62
CA ASN A 70 3.66 -13.80 -1.29
C ASN A 70 3.27 -13.78 0.20
N ALA A 71 2.14 -13.15 0.50
CA ALA A 71 1.59 -12.99 1.85
C ALA A 71 0.06 -12.86 1.80
N PRO A 72 -0.66 -13.21 2.89
CA PRO A 72 -2.11 -13.05 2.96
C PRO A 72 -2.55 -11.61 2.74
N ILE A 73 -3.58 -11.44 1.91
CA ILE A 73 -4.26 -10.15 1.70
C ILE A 73 -5.13 -9.87 2.92
N LEU A 74 -4.94 -8.69 3.52
CA LEU A 74 -5.81 -8.14 4.56
C LEU A 74 -6.96 -7.35 3.97
N ASP A 75 -6.71 -6.57 2.91
CA ASP A 75 -7.69 -5.68 2.31
C ASP A 75 -7.30 -5.29 0.87
N ARG A 76 -8.25 -4.72 0.13
CA ARG A 76 -8.11 -4.27 -1.26
C ARG A 76 -8.73 -2.88 -1.43
N TYR A 77 -7.97 -1.96 -2.04
CA TYR A 77 -8.44 -0.62 -2.37
C TYR A 77 -8.42 -0.42 -3.88
N GLU A 78 -9.49 0.13 -4.43
CA GLU A 78 -9.70 0.30 -5.87
C GLU A 78 -9.85 1.78 -6.20
N ILE A 79 -9.03 2.29 -7.12
CA ILE A 79 -8.97 3.71 -7.45
C ILE A 79 -8.92 3.88 -8.97
N ILE A 80 -9.82 4.68 -9.52
CA ILE A 80 -9.70 5.21 -10.88
C ILE A 80 -9.17 6.64 -10.77
N LEU A 81 -8.04 6.92 -11.41
CA LEU A 81 -7.34 8.20 -11.27
C LEU A 81 -6.96 8.76 -12.65
N PRO A 82 -7.44 9.95 -13.04
CA PRO A 82 -7.03 10.62 -14.28
C PRO A 82 -5.53 10.97 -14.28
N HIS A 83 -4.97 11.23 -15.47
CA HIS A 83 -3.60 11.71 -15.60
C HIS A 83 -3.41 13.08 -14.97
N GLY A 84 -2.30 13.25 -14.25
CA GLY A 84 -1.92 14.49 -13.56
C GLY A 84 -2.61 14.69 -12.21
N GLU A 85 -3.43 13.73 -11.79
CA GLU A 85 -4.17 13.78 -10.54
C GLU A 85 -3.55 12.90 -9.46
N ASN A 86 -3.76 13.31 -8.21
CA ASN A 86 -3.44 12.52 -7.04
C ASN A 86 -4.65 12.40 -6.10
N ILE A 87 -4.62 11.38 -5.25
CA ILE A 87 -5.63 11.17 -4.22
C ILE A 87 -4.99 10.66 -2.95
N THR A 88 -5.54 11.05 -1.81
CA THR A 88 -5.24 10.42 -0.52
C THR A 88 -6.49 9.77 0.03
N ILE A 89 -6.42 8.46 0.31
CA ILE A 89 -7.55 7.68 0.85
C ILE A 89 -7.24 7.16 2.26
N PRO A 90 -8.24 7.09 3.15
CA PRO A 90 -8.07 6.45 4.44
C PRO A 90 -7.96 4.92 4.28
N VAL A 91 -7.15 4.30 5.14
CA VAL A 91 -6.95 2.86 5.26
C VAL A 91 -7.20 2.44 6.70
N SER A 92 -8.02 1.41 6.89
CA SER A 92 -8.39 0.91 8.22
C SER A 92 -8.25 -0.60 8.25
N LEU A 93 -7.24 -1.09 8.96
CA LEU A 93 -6.90 -2.51 9.01
C LEU A 93 -7.00 -3.06 10.43
N LYS A 94 -7.27 -4.37 10.55
CA LYS A 94 -7.24 -5.09 11.83
C LYS A 94 -6.46 -6.39 11.68
N ILE A 95 -5.64 -6.70 12.68
CA ILE A 95 -4.90 -7.97 12.73
C ILE A 95 -5.42 -8.77 13.92
N GLN A 96 -5.92 -9.97 13.63
CA GLN A 96 -6.70 -10.78 14.56
C GLN A 96 -5.85 -11.66 15.49
N LYS A 97 -4.54 -11.75 15.24
CA LYS A 97 -3.63 -12.62 16.00
C LYS A 97 -2.35 -11.87 16.35
N PRO A 98 -1.72 -12.18 17.50
CA PRO A 98 -0.40 -11.64 17.83
C PRO A 98 0.60 -11.96 16.72
N TYR A 99 1.46 -10.98 16.41
CA TYR A 99 2.42 -11.07 15.32
C TYR A 99 3.62 -10.17 15.63
N ARG A 100 4.78 -10.77 15.89
CA ARG A 100 6.02 -10.03 16.11
C ARG A 100 6.68 -9.70 14.78
N ASN A 101 7.18 -8.47 14.62
CA ASN A 101 7.78 -8.00 13.37
C ASN A 101 6.85 -8.25 12.17
N ALA A 102 5.57 -7.94 12.32
CA ALA A 102 4.64 -7.93 11.21
C ALA A 102 5.08 -6.89 10.19
N ARG A 103 5.13 -7.30 8.92
CA ARG A 103 5.43 -6.43 7.79
C ARG A 103 4.11 -6.14 7.08
N LEU A 104 3.52 -4.98 7.36
CA LEU A 104 2.38 -4.51 6.62
C LEU A 104 2.88 -3.95 5.28
N ILE A 105 2.41 -4.52 4.17
CA ILE A 105 2.86 -4.19 2.82
C ILE A 105 1.67 -3.66 2.05
N PHE A 106 1.85 -2.55 1.35
CA PHE A 106 0.88 -2.06 0.36
C PHE A 106 1.56 -2.11 -1.00
N GLU A 107 1.00 -2.88 -1.90
CA GLU A 107 1.54 -3.06 -3.24
C GLU A 107 0.52 -2.66 -4.30
N MET A 108 1.01 -1.95 -5.30
CA MET A 108 0.21 -1.41 -6.40
C MET A 108 0.12 -2.42 -7.54
N TRP A 109 -1.09 -2.61 -8.00
CA TRP A 109 -1.44 -3.35 -9.21
C TRP A 109 -2.21 -2.42 -10.11
N ILE A 110 -2.10 -2.67 -11.41
CA ILE A 110 -2.83 -1.91 -12.43
C ILE A 110 -3.57 -2.87 -13.34
N TYR A 111 -4.70 -2.42 -13.85
CA TYR A 111 -5.41 -3.16 -14.88
C TYR A 111 -4.73 -2.95 -16.24
N ASP A 112 -4.38 -4.05 -16.88
CA ASP A 112 -3.93 -4.08 -18.25
C ASP A 112 -5.14 -4.30 -19.17
N PRO A 113 -5.53 -3.30 -20.00
CA PRO A 113 -6.70 -3.42 -20.87
C PRO A 113 -6.48 -4.38 -22.04
N VAL A 114 -5.24 -4.75 -22.37
CA VAL A 114 -4.95 -5.67 -23.47
C VAL A 114 -5.11 -7.10 -23.00
N SER A 115 -4.56 -7.44 -21.83
CA SER A 115 -4.69 -8.78 -21.26
C SER A 115 -5.90 -8.93 -20.33
N GLU A 116 -6.72 -7.89 -20.19
CA GLU A 116 -7.90 -7.80 -19.33
C GLU A 116 -7.68 -8.29 -17.90
N THR A 117 -6.48 -8.08 -17.37
CA THR A 117 -6.04 -8.66 -16.10
C THR A 117 -5.30 -7.65 -15.24
N LEU A 118 -5.33 -7.87 -13.92
CA LEU A 118 -4.50 -7.10 -13.00
C LEU A 118 -3.05 -7.61 -13.09
N ARG A 119 -2.12 -6.67 -13.25
CA ARG A 119 -0.68 -6.94 -13.21
C ARG A 119 0.00 -6.14 -12.12
N TYR A 120 0.99 -6.75 -11.48
CA TYR A 120 1.79 -6.08 -10.47
C TYR A 120 2.55 -4.92 -11.11
N HIS A 121 2.46 -3.74 -10.50
CA HIS A 121 3.06 -2.52 -11.05
C HIS A 121 4.50 -2.30 -10.56
N GLY A 122 4.96 -3.05 -9.56
CA GLY A 122 6.31 -2.91 -9.00
C GLY A 122 6.46 -1.79 -7.95
N ARG A 123 5.41 -0.99 -7.72
CA ARG A 123 5.38 0.06 -6.70
C ARG A 123 4.80 -0.49 -5.41
N TRP A 124 5.51 -0.28 -4.30
CA TRP A 124 5.07 -0.74 -2.98
C TRP A 124 5.65 0.11 -1.86
N VAL A 125 4.97 0.11 -0.73
CA VAL A 125 5.41 0.71 0.55
C VAL A 125 5.17 -0.27 1.68
N GLN A 126 5.84 -0.05 2.82
CA GLN A 126 5.75 -0.96 3.95
C GLN A 126 5.78 -0.25 5.29
N LEU A 127 5.27 -0.93 6.31
CA LEU A 127 5.39 -0.56 7.71
C LEU A 127 5.68 -1.78 8.58
N TRP A 128 6.63 -1.65 9.50
CA TRP A 128 6.92 -2.66 10.50
C TRP A 128 6.18 -2.37 11.80
N ILE A 129 5.41 -3.34 12.28
CA ILE A 129 4.65 -3.23 13.53
C ILE A 129 4.77 -4.52 14.35
N ASN A 130 4.51 -4.42 15.65
CA ASN A 130 4.22 -5.57 16.50
C ASN A 130 2.74 -5.59 16.85
N VAL A 131 2.13 -6.76 16.74
CA VAL A 131 0.76 -7.02 17.18
C VAL A 131 0.84 -7.84 18.47
N THR A 132 0.30 -7.31 19.55
CA THR A 132 0.40 -7.89 20.90
C THR A 132 -0.99 -8.24 21.42
N ALA A 133 -1.09 -9.33 22.20
CA ALA A 133 -2.30 -9.61 22.94
C ALA A 133 -2.45 -8.59 24.09
N PRO A 134 -3.68 -8.22 24.50
CA PRO A 134 -3.89 -7.47 25.73
C PRO A 134 -3.25 -8.22 26.89
N THR A 135 -2.46 -7.54 27.71
CA THR A 135 -2.02 -8.09 29.00
C THR A 135 -3.25 -8.18 29.89
N ILE A 136 -3.63 -9.40 30.28
CA ILE A 136 -4.61 -9.62 31.33
C ILE A 136 -3.92 -9.19 32.63
N SER A 137 -4.38 -8.08 33.22
CA SER A 137 -3.97 -7.61 34.55
C SER A 137 -4.71 -8.36 35.64
#